data_AF-A0A238Z6K8-F1
#
_entry.id   AF-A0A238Z6K8-F1
#
_cell.length_a   1.000
_cell.length_b   1.000
_cell.length_c   1.000
_cell.angle_alpha   90.00
_cell.angle_beta   90.00
_cell.angle_gamma   90.00
#
_symmetry.space_group_name_H-M   'P 1'
#
loop_
_entity.id
_entity.type
_entity.pdbx_description
1 polymer ?
#
loop_
_entity_poly.entity_id
_entity_poly.type
_entity_poly.pdbx_seq_one_letter_code
_entity_poly.pdbx_strand_id
1 'polypeptide(L)'
;MKGKYFLIGFLALTLMISCKSKKKLAKKAEISRKEIVIKSSEEIKEIPVSSTGNSYIKNSTINYIIQFKQEAMNEMREFKIPASITLAQGILESSSGNSQLTRKSNNHFGIKCHKGWEGGRTYHDDDEKGECFRVYDDPKNSYRDHSLFLTTRSRYEKLFKIKKGDYVKWAKGLSEAGYATDRRYPAKLIALIEKYELHKYDAEVLGKPFKSNFEVNEITNHIVIKGDTLYSISRKYGLSVNELKNINGLNSNDISIGQTLVLVK
;
A
#
# COMPACT_ATOMS: atom_id res chain seq x y z
N MET A 1 -64.78 -23.08 17.48
CA MET A 1 -64.34 -24.41 17.97
C MET A 1 -62.97 -24.67 17.34
N LYS A 2 -61.83 -24.41 18.00
CA LYS A 2 -61.16 -25.13 19.11
C LYS A 2 -60.81 -26.60 18.81
N GLY A 3 -59.52 -26.84 18.58
CA GLY A 3 -58.73 -28.05 18.86
C GLY A 3 -57.27 -27.70 18.51
N LYS A 4 -56.33 -27.37 19.42
CA LYS A 4 -55.74 -28.06 20.59
C LYS A 4 -55.16 -29.42 20.22
N TYR A 5 -53.92 -29.86 20.51
CA TYR A 5 -52.61 -29.37 20.99
C TYR A 5 -51.71 -30.66 21.03
N PHE A 6 -50.45 -30.55 21.50
CA PHE A 6 -49.58 -31.62 22.06
C PHE A 6 -48.71 -32.41 21.04
N LEU A 7 -47.41 -32.70 21.22
CA LEU A 7 -46.43 -32.53 22.32
C LEU A 7 -45.04 -33.09 21.91
N ILE A 8 -43.93 -32.49 22.41
CA ILE A 8 -42.60 -33.09 22.79
C ILE A 8 -41.77 -33.85 21.72
N GLY A 9 -40.43 -33.76 21.63
CA GLY A 9 -39.41 -33.14 22.48
C GLY A 9 -37.97 -33.43 22.02
N PHE A 10 -37.04 -32.79 22.72
CA PHE A 10 -35.58 -32.82 22.68
C PHE A 10 -34.94 -34.23 22.74
N LEU A 11 -33.84 -34.47 22.00
CA LEU A 11 -32.58 -34.98 22.59
C LEU A 11 -31.39 -34.87 21.62
N ALA A 12 -30.27 -34.38 22.13
CA ALA A 12 -28.97 -34.27 21.47
C ALA A 12 -28.20 -35.60 21.50
N LEU A 13 -27.37 -35.88 20.48
CA LEU A 13 -26.13 -36.64 20.68
C LEU A 13 -25.08 -36.32 19.62
N THR A 14 -23.84 -36.26 20.10
CA THR A 14 -22.64 -35.66 19.53
C THR A 14 -21.68 -36.69 18.92
N LEU A 15 -20.69 -36.17 18.20
CA LEU A 15 -19.31 -36.68 18.00
C LEU A 15 -19.11 -37.98 17.19
N MET A 16 -18.63 -37.81 15.96
CA MET A 16 -17.78 -38.81 15.29
C MET A 16 -16.32 -38.36 15.37
N ILE A 17 -15.57 -39.07 16.22
CA ILE A 17 -14.11 -39.08 16.27
C ILE A 17 -13.64 -40.15 15.29
N SER A 18 -12.82 -39.77 14.29
CA SER A 18 -12.03 -40.73 13.52
C SER A 18 -10.56 -40.44 13.73
N CYS A 19 -9.83 -41.44 14.21
CA CYS A 19 -8.41 -41.37 14.48
C CYS A 19 -7.71 -42.61 13.92
N LYS A 20 -6.49 -42.37 13.41
CA LYS A 20 -5.40 -43.28 13.00
C LYS A 20 -5.39 -43.84 11.58
N SER A 21 -4.33 -43.46 10.88
CA SER A 21 -3.40 -44.44 10.30
C SER A 21 -1.96 -44.05 10.64
N LYS A 22 -1.18 -45.01 11.13
CA LYS A 22 0.30 -44.99 11.19
C LYS A 22 0.79 -46.34 10.71
N LYS A 23 1.60 -46.37 9.64
CA LYS A 23 2.67 -47.36 9.44
C LYS A 23 3.87 -46.68 8.78
N LYS A 24 5.06 -47.04 9.27
CA LYS A 24 6.39 -46.65 8.79
C LYS A 24 7.20 -47.95 8.62
N LEU A 25 8.21 -47.92 7.73
CA LEU A 25 9.36 -48.86 7.48
C LEU A 25 9.44 -49.18 5.96
N ALA A 26 10.56 -49.23 5.22
CA ALA A 26 11.99 -48.98 5.42
C ALA A 26 12.72 -48.77 4.04
N LYS A 27 13.99 -48.34 4.09
CA LYS A 27 15.07 -48.11 3.06
C LYS A 27 15.24 -49.21 1.97
N LYS A 28 15.97 -49.12 0.83
CA LYS A 28 16.91 -48.20 0.12
C LYS A 28 17.12 -48.80 -1.30
N ALA A 29 17.42 -48.00 -2.33
CA ALA A 29 18.31 -48.39 -3.45
C ALA A 29 19.00 -47.14 -4.04
N GLU A 30 20.28 -47.30 -4.37
CA GLU A 30 21.31 -46.27 -4.56
C GLU A 30 22.04 -46.55 -5.88
N ILE A 31 22.20 -45.54 -6.76
CA ILE A 31 23.15 -45.51 -7.91
C ILE A 31 23.52 -44.02 -8.11
N SER A 32 24.65 -43.52 -7.59
CA SER A 32 26.05 -43.53 -8.08
C SER A 32 26.47 -42.32 -8.93
N ARG A 33 27.11 -41.38 -8.23
CA ARG A 33 28.09 -40.30 -8.54
C ARG A 33 28.43 -39.88 -9.99
N LYS A 34 28.53 -38.55 -10.14
CA LYS A 34 29.84 -37.87 -10.29
C LYS A 34 29.83 -36.45 -9.67
N GLU A 35 30.75 -36.21 -8.75
CA GLU A 35 31.10 -34.90 -8.18
C GLU A 35 32.10 -34.17 -9.10
N ILE A 36 32.00 -32.84 -9.17
CA ILE A 36 33.16 -31.95 -9.22
C ILE A 36 32.96 -30.85 -8.15
N VAL A 37 33.97 -30.74 -7.28
CA VAL A 37 34.13 -29.92 -6.07
C VAL A 37 34.61 -28.52 -6.46
N ILE A 38 34.26 -27.43 -5.75
CA ILE A 38 35.05 -26.71 -4.71
C ILE A 38 34.10 -25.65 -4.08
N LYS A 39 33.65 -25.80 -2.81
CA LYS A 39 34.12 -25.16 -1.54
C LYS A 39 34.27 -23.62 -1.62
N SER A 40 33.82 -22.78 -0.68
CA SER A 40 33.45 -22.91 0.74
C SER A 40 32.76 -21.60 1.18
N SER A 41 31.54 -21.66 1.74
CA SER A 41 31.19 -21.33 3.15
C SER A 41 31.49 -19.92 3.66
N GLU A 42 30.43 -19.18 4.00
CA GLU A 42 30.27 -18.58 5.33
C GLU A 42 28.77 -18.45 5.67
N GLU A 43 28.42 -18.95 6.86
CA GLU A 43 27.08 -19.03 7.44
C GLU A 43 26.53 -17.64 7.79
N ILE A 44 25.33 -17.29 7.30
CA ILE A 44 24.51 -16.28 7.98
C ILE A 44 23.74 -16.99 9.09
N LYS A 45 24.18 -16.78 10.34
CA LYS A 45 23.44 -17.18 11.53
C LYS A 45 22.07 -16.49 11.53
N GLU A 46 21.00 -17.27 11.57
CA GLU A 46 19.66 -16.78 11.88
C GLU A 46 19.67 -16.14 13.28
N ILE A 47 19.50 -14.82 13.34
CA ILE A 47 19.27 -14.10 14.60
C ILE A 47 17.78 -14.26 14.94
N PRO A 48 17.45 -14.68 16.17
CA PRO A 48 16.08 -14.95 16.57
C PRO A 48 15.25 -13.66 16.53
N VAL A 49 14.16 -13.69 15.76
CA VAL A 49 13.11 -12.67 15.77
C VAL A 49 12.41 -12.74 17.13
N SER A 50 12.92 -11.95 18.08
CA SER A 50 12.27 -11.74 19.37
C SER A 50 11.05 -10.86 19.15
N SER A 51 9.89 -11.51 19.19
CA SER A 51 8.58 -10.89 19.31
C SER A 51 8.47 -10.13 20.63
N THR A 52 8.58 -8.80 20.59
CA THR A 52 8.09 -7.93 21.67
C THR A 52 7.46 -6.66 21.09
N GLY A 53 6.16 -6.48 21.34
CA GLY A 53 5.46 -5.21 21.25
C GLY A 53 4.85 -4.89 19.89
N ASN A 54 3.53 -5.00 19.81
CA ASN A 54 2.70 -4.58 18.67
C ASN A 54 2.71 -3.03 18.55
N SER A 55 3.82 -2.45 18.08
CA SER A 55 3.89 -1.04 17.70
C SER A 55 3.29 -0.92 16.31
N TYR A 56 2.08 -0.37 16.22
CA TYR A 56 1.43 -0.01 14.96
C TYR A 56 2.30 1.02 14.24
N ILE A 57 3.21 0.58 13.38
CA ILE A 57 3.96 1.48 12.49
C ILE A 57 2.94 2.12 11.55
N LYS A 58 2.65 3.41 11.77
CA LYS A 58 1.90 4.21 10.80
C LYS A 58 2.76 4.33 9.55
N ASN A 59 2.21 3.98 8.39
CA ASN A 59 2.89 4.16 7.12
C ASN A 59 3.09 5.66 6.85
N SER A 60 4.34 6.09 6.71
CA SER A 60 4.63 7.44 6.23
C SER A 60 4.17 7.59 4.77
N THR A 61 3.81 8.79 4.34
CA THR A 61 3.44 9.04 2.94
C THR A 61 4.56 8.65 1.97
N ILE A 62 5.82 8.79 2.38
CA ILE A 62 6.97 8.36 1.59
C ILE A 62 7.00 6.83 1.44
N ASN A 63 6.76 6.07 2.51
CA ASN A 63 6.70 4.62 2.43
C ASN A 63 5.55 4.16 1.53
N TYR A 64 4.41 4.83 1.60
CA TYR A 64 3.28 4.60 0.70
C TYR A 64 3.69 4.80 -0.77
N ILE A 65 4.36 5.91 -1.08
CA ILE A 65 4.85 6.21 -2.44
C ILE A 65 5.85 5.14 -2.90
N ILE A 66 6.82 4.77 -2.06
CA ILE A 66 7.82 3.75 -2.39
C ILE A 66 7.14 2.41 -2.71
N GLN A 67 6.16 2.03 -1.90
CA GLN A 67 5.44 0.77 -2.03
C GLN A 67 4.60 0.72 -3.32
N PHE A 68 3.93 1.82 -3.67
CA PHE A 68 2.92 1.82 -4.74
C PHE A 68 3.31 2.54 -6.03
N LYS A 69 4.47 3.20 -6.11
CA LYS A 69 4.88 3.92 -7.32
C LYS A 69 4.89 3.03 -8.56
N GLN A 70 5.41 1.81 -8.44
CA GLN A 70 5.50 0.89 -9.57
C GLN A 70 4.11 0.46 -10.04
N GLU A 71 3.19 0.21 -9.09
CA GLU A 71 1.81 -0.15 -9.40
C GLU A 71 1.10 0.99 -10.12
N ALA A 72 1.19 2.22 -9.59
CA ALA A 72 0.60 3.39 -10.23
C ALA A 72 1.16 3.63 -11.65
N MET A 73 2.45 3.38 -11.87
CA MET A 73 3.07 3.45 -13.20
C MET A 73 2.59 2.34 -14.13
N ASN A 74 2.37 1.13 -13.63
CA ASN A 74 1.80 0.03 -14.42
C ASN A 74 0.37 0.37 -14.85
N GLU A 75 -0.44 0.87 -13.91
CA GLU A 75 -1.80 1.34 -14.18
C GLU A 75 -1.82 2.51 -15.18
N MET A 76 -0.85 3.42 -15.11
CA MET A 76 -0.67 4.46 -16.13
C MET A 76 -0.34 3.89 -17.52
N ARG A 77 0.54 2.89 -17.59
CA ARG A 77 0.88 2.24 -18.87
C ARG A 77 -0.33 1.55 -19.47
N GLU A 78 -1.16 0.91 -18.65
CA GLU A 78 -2.29 0.12 -19.13
C GLU A 78 -3.53 0.99 -19.40
N PHE A 79 -3.97 1.77 -18.42
CA PHE A 79 -5.23 2.52 -18.44
C PHE A 79 -5.08 4.00 -18.77
N LYS A 80 -3.84 4.49 -18.95
CA LYS A 80 -3.53 5.88 -19.34
C LYS A 80 -3.96 6.95 -18.33
N ILE A 81 -4.19 6.57 -17.07
CA ILE A 81 -4.37 7.49 -15.93
C ILE A 81 -2.98 7.92 -15.45
N PRO A 82 -2.67 9.22 -15.28
CA PRO A 82 -1.36 9.64 -14.76
C PRO A 82 -1.03 8.94 -13.44
N ALA A 83 0.16 8.36 -13.34
CA ALA A 83 0.65 7.70 -12.12
C ALA A 83 0.64 8.67 -10.93
N SER A 84 0.94 9.95 -11.19
CA SER A 84 0.87 11.01 -10.19
C SER A 84 -0.52 11.20 -9.61
N ILE A 85 -1.57 11.12 -10.44
CA ILE A 85 -2.96 11.21 -10.03
C ILE A 85 -3.34 9.99 -9.18
N THR A 86 -3.03 8.78 -9.68
CA THR A 86 -3.32 7.54 -8.94
C THR A 86 -2.65 7.54 -7.57
N LEU A 87 -1.38 7.93 -7.47
CA LEU A 87 -0.68 8.03 -6.18
C LEU A 87 -1.27 9.10 -5.28
N ALA A 88 -1.57 10.29 -5.80
CA ALA A 88 -2.13 11.38 -5.00
C ALA A 88 -3.51 11.03 -4.44
N GLN A 89 -4.37 10.39 -5.24
CA GLN A 89 -5.64 9.86 -4.77
C GLN A 89 -5.41 8.77 -3.71
N GLY A 90 -4.55 7.78 -3.99
CA GLY A 90 -4.22 6.74 -3.02
C GLY A 90 -3.73 7.32 -1.68
N ILE A 91 -2.86 8.31 -1.70
CA ILE A 91 -2.37 9.02 -0.49
C ILE A 91 -3.51 9.69 0.26
N LEU A 92 -4.35 10.46 -0.45
CA LEU A 92 -5.42 11.26 0.12
C LEU A 92 -6.53 10.37 0.70
N GLU A 93 -7.07 9.45 -0.10
CA GLU A 93 -8.22 8.61 0.27
C GLU A 93 -7.86 7.58 1.35
N SER A 94 -6.67 7.00 1.30
CA SER A 94 -6.25 5.98 2.27
C SER A 94 -5.54 6.54 3.50
N SER A 95 -5.37 7.87 3.61
CA SER A 95 -4.47 8.48 4.60
C SER A 95 -3.08 7.84 4.57
N SER A 96 -2.50 7.70 3.37
CA SER A 96 -1.24 6.97 3.13
C SER A 96 -1.27 5.52 3.65
N GLY A 97 -2.39 4.82 3.47
CA GLY A 97 -2.61 3.44 3.90
C GLY A 97 -3.05 3.28 5.35
N ASN A 98 -3.21 4.37 6.11
CA ASN A 98 -3.49 4.32 7.54
C ASN A 98 -4.98 4.39 7.91
N SER A 99 -5.88 4.68 6.96
CA SER A 99 -7.30 4.77 7.25
C SER A 99 -7.84 3.43 7.76
N GLN A 100 -8.87 3.48 8.62
CA GLN A 100 -9.46 2.26 9.17
C GLN A 100 -10.04 1.37 8.05
N LEU A 101 -10.67 1.98 7.04
CA LEU A 101 -11.18 1.30 5.87
C LEU A 101 -10.05 0.55 5.15
N THR A 102 -8.98 1.26 4.77
CA THR A 102 -7.86 0.66 4.02
C THR A 102 -7.21 -0.47 4.80
N ARG A 103 -6.94 -0.30 6.09
CA ARG A 103 -6.31 -1.33 6.93
C ARG A 103 -7.14 -2.60 7.10
N LYS A 104 -8.48 -2.51 6.97
CA LYS A 104 -9.39 -3.65 7.10
C LYS A 104 -9.73 -4.32 5.78
N SER A 105 -9.61 -3.60 4.67
CA SER A 105 -10.19 -4.02 3.39
C SER A 105 -9.24 -3.94 2.20
N ASN A 106 -8.02 -3.43 2.39
CA ASN A 106 -7.10 -3.05 1.32
C ASN A 106 -7.72 -2.08 0.30
N ASN A 107 -8.80 -1.38 0.64
CA ASN A 107 -9.43 -0.39 -0.24
C ASN A 107 -8.73 0.95 -0.09
N HIS A 108 -7.84 1.27 -1.03
CA HIS A 108 -7.04 2.50 -1.00
C HIS A 108 -7.74 3.73 -1.59
N PHE A 109 -8.86 3.54 -2.29
CA PHE A 109 -9.52 4.60 -3.06
C PHE A 109 -10.97 4.86 -2.62
N GLY A 110 -11.40 4.24 -1.52
CA GLY A 110 -12.76 4.41 -0.99
C GLY A 110 -13.86 3.89 -1.93
N ILE A 111 -13.57 2.88 -2.76
CA ILE A 111 -14.55 2.43 -3.76
C ILE A 111 -15.72 1.73 -3.07
N LYS A 112 -16.91 2.33 -3.20
CA LYS A 112 -18.18 1.81 -2.68
C LYS A 112 -18.63 0.55 -3.45
N CYS A 113 -19.44 -0.28 -2.80
CA CYS A 113 -20.10 -1.40 -3.45
C CYS A 113 -21.12 -0.86 -4.44
N HIS A 114 -20.94 -1.15 -5.73
CA HIS A 114 -21.91 -0.82 -6.77
C HIS A 114 -22.68 -2.07 -7.18
N LYS A 115 -23.79 -1.88 -7.90
CA LYS A 115 -24.58 -2.99 -8.46
C LYS A 115 -23.67 -3.91 -9.29
N GLY A 116 -23.69 -5.19 -8.97
CA GLY A 116 -22.85 -6.21 -9.63
C GLY A 116 -21.47 -6.44 -9.00
N TRP A 117 -21.10 -5.75 -7.91
CA TRP A 117 -19.94 -6.17 -7.13
C TRP A 117 -20.24 -7.51 -6.45
N GLU A 118 -19.43 -8.54 -6.70
CA GLU A 118 -19.60 -9.89 -6.14
C GLU A 118 -18.54 -10.26 -5.09
N GLY A 119 -17.44 -9.50 -5.02
CA GLY A 119 -16.34 -9.74 -4.09
C GLY A 119 -16.65 -9.41 -2.62
N GLY A 120 -15.59 -9.41 -1.81
CA GLY A 120 -15.68 -9.09 -0.39
C GLY A 120 -16.25 -7.70 -0.12
N ARG A 121 -16.93 -7.53 1.01
CA ARG A 121 -17.60 -6.29 1.41
C ARG A 121 -17.31 -5.97 2.87
N THR A 122 -17.16 -4.70 3.17
CA THR A 122 -17.11 -4.16 4.54
C THR A 122 -18.06 -2.97 4.64
N TYR A 123 -18.49 -2.65 5.86
CA TYR A 123 -19.41 -1.55 6.10
C TYR A 123 -18.76 -0.53 7.04
N HIS A 124 -18.83 0.74 6.66
CA HIS A 124 -18.28 1.84 7.41
C HIS A 124 -19.26 3.02 7.35
N ASP A 125 -19.38 3.75 8.46
CA ASP A 125 -20.11 5.01 8.48
C ASP A 125 -19.13 6.10 7.99
N ASP A 126 -19.34 6.62 6.79
CA ASP A 126 -18.51 7.68 6.18
C ASP A 126 -19.38 8.91 5.87
N ASP A 127 -20.12 8.90 4.76
CA ASP A 127 -21.11 9.94 4.43
C ASP A 127 -22.49 9.60 5.03
N GLU A 128 -22.85 8.32 4.97
CA GLU A 128 -24.10 7.77 5.50
C GLU A 128 -23.83 6.57 6.42
N LYS A 129 -24.82 6.20 7.24
CA LYS A 129 -24.70 5.00 8.08
C LYS A 129 -24.74 3.73 7.24
N GLY A 130 -23.77 2.85 7.47
CA GLY A 130 -23.74 1.52 6.87
C GLY A 130 -23.38 1.53 5.39
N GLU A 131 -22.54 2.44 4.93
CA GLU A 131 -22.08 2.42 3.54
C GLU A 131 -21.21 1.20 3.26
N CYS A 132 -21.51 0.54 2.14
CA CYS A 132 -20.79 -0.64 1.71
C CYS A 132 -19.56 -0.25 0.90
N PHE A 133 -18.40 -0.80 1.26
CA PHE A 133 -17.14 -0.65 0.54
C PHE A 133 -16.61 -2.01 0.09
N ARG A 134 -15.94 -2.01 -1.06
CA ARG A 134 -15.29 -3.20 -1.62
C ARG A 134 -14.10 -3.62 -0.74
N VAL A 135 -13.89 -4.93 -0.61
CA VAL A 135 -12.74 -5.55 0.07
C VAL A 135 -11.90 -6.27 -0.96
N TYR A 136 -10.57 -6.17 -0.81
CA TYR A 136 -9.59 -6.77 -1.69
C TYR A 136 -8.59 -7.59 -0.89
N ASP A 137 -8.11 -8.69 -1.48
CA ASP A 137 -7.10 -9.54 -0.87
C ASP A 137 -5.70 -8.90 -0.90
N ASP A 138 -5.43 -8.07 -1.92
CA ASP A 138 -4.17 -7.35 -2.11
C ASP A 138 -4.47 -5.87 -2.45
N PRO A 139 -3.76 -4.89 -1.85
CA PRO A 139 -3.81 -3.49 -2.23
C PRO A 139 -3.79 -3.21 -3.74
N LYS A 140 -3.00 -3.96 -4.51
CA LYS A 140 -2.89 -3.82 -5.98
C LYS A 140 -4.22 -4.06 -6.69
N ASN A 141 -5.07 -4.94 -6.15
CA ASN A 141 -6.40 -5.16 -6.70
C ASN A 141 -7.29 -3.92 -6.54
N SER A 142 -7.09 -3.12 -5.48
CA SER A 142 -7.79 -1.84 -5.35
C SER A 142 -7.28 -0.77 -6.33
N TYR A 143 -5.98 -0.80 -6.69
CA TYR A 143 -5.41 0.06 -7.74
C TYR A 143 -5.99 -0.30 -9.11
N ARG A 144 -6.03 -1.58 -9.43
CA ARG A 144 -6.65 -2.09 -10.65
C ARG A 144 -8.12 -1.73 -10.74
N ASP A 145 -8.88 -1.95 -9.66
CA ASP A 145 -10.30 -1.64 -9.63
C ASP A 145 -10.57 -0.13 -9.69
N HIS A 146 -9.70 0.70 -9.13
CA HIS A 146 -9.74 2.15 -9.32
C HIS A 146 -9.54 2.55 -10.79
N SER A 147 -8.57 1.95 -11.48
CA SER A 147 -8.37 2.21 -12.90
C SER A 147 -9.56 1.77 -13.75
N LEU A 148 -10.11 0.59 -13.47
CA LEU A 148 -11.36 0.12 -14.09
C LEU A 148 -12.51 1.06 -13.77
N PHE A 149 -12.60 1.56 -12.53
CA PHE A 149 -13.65 2.47 -12.10
C PHE A 149 -13.67 3.75 -12.93
N LEU A 150 -12.49 4.34 -13.19
CA LEU A 150 -12.36 5.55 -14.00
C LEU A 150 -12.52 5.30 -15.49
N THR A 151 -12.02 4.17 -16.02
CA THR A 151 -12.08 3.89 -17.47
C THR A 151 -13.43 3.39 -17.95
N THR A 152 -14.20 2.70 -17.11
CA THR A 152 -15.48 2.09 -17.51
C THR A 152 -16.69 3.00 -17.35
N ARG A 153 -16.56 4.12 -16.63
CA ARG A 153 -17.67 5.05 -16.39
C ARG A 153 -17.59 6.24 -17.32
N SER A 154 -18.63 6.42 -18.14
CA SER A 154 -18.70 7.46 -19.18
C SER A 154 -18.45 8.89 -18.67
N ARG A 155 -18.84 9.19 -17.42
CA ARG A 155 -18.60 10.49 -16.78
C ARG A 155 -17.13 10.92 -16.76
N TYR A 156 -16.20 9.97 -16.80
CA TYR A 156 -14.75 10.23 -16.78
C TYR A 156 -14.09 10.21 -18.17
N GLU A 157 -14.81 9.88 -19.25
CA GLU A 157 -14.24 9.75 -20.61
C GLU A 157 -13.46 10.97 -21.08
N LYS A 158 -13.90 12.18 -20.70
CA LYS A 158 -13.23 13.44 -21.07
C LYS A 158 -11.81 13.55 -20.49
N LEU A 159 -11.54 12.90 -19.36
CA LEU A 159 -10.21 12.88 -18.74
C LEU A 159 -9.17 12.25 -19.66
N PHE A 160 -9.55 11.19 -20.37
CA PHE A 160 -8.65 10.45 -21.25
C PHE A 160 -8.31 11.19 -22.56
N LYS A 161 -8.96 12.33 -22.81
CA LYS A 161 -8.64 13.25 -23.91
C LYS A 161 -7.62 14.33 -23.49
N ILE A 162 -7.33 14.44 -22.20
CA ILE A 162 -6.36 15.40 -21.66
C ILE A 162 -4.94 14.97 -22.10
N LYS A 163 -4.09 15.96 -22.38
CA LYS A 163 -2.68 15.74 -22.72
C LYS A 163 -1.99 14.86 -21.66
N LYS A 164 -1.30 13.81 -22.10
CA LYS A 164 -0.60 12.87 -21.21
C LYS A 164 0.38 13.60 -20.27
N GLY A 165 0.24 13.35 -18.98
CA GLY A 165 1.04 13.96 -17.91
C GLY A 165 0.54 15.33 -17.41
N ASP A 166 -0.55 15.87 -17.96
CA ASP A 166 -1.17 17.11 -17.46
C ASP A 166 -2.06 16.82 -16.23
N TYR A 167 -1.39 16.56 -15.10
CA TYR A 167 -2.05 16.18 -13.85
C TYR A 167 -2.93 17.30 -13.29
N VAL A 168 -2.62 18.58 -13.57
CA VAL A 168 -3.44 19.72 -13.14
C VAL A 168 -4.82 19.67 -13.79
N LYS A 169 -4.90 19.43 -15.10
CA LYS A 169 -6.20 19.25 -15.77
C LYS A 169 -6.90 17.98 -15.34
N TRP A 170 -6.17 16.89 -15.08
CA TRP A 170 -6.75 15.67 -14.54
C TRP A 170 -7.40 15.89 -13.18
N ALA A 171 -6.72 16.55 -12.24
CA ALA A 171 -7.24 16.83 -10.91
C ALA A 171 -8.52 17.68 -10.95
N LYS A 172 -8.55 18.71 -11.81
CA LYS A 172 -9.75 19.52 -12.04
C LYS A 172 -10.88 18.70 -12.66
N GLY A 173 -10.57 17.97 -13.73
CA GLY A 173 -11.55 17.16 -14.44
C GLY A 173 -12.15 16.04 -13.58
N LEU A 174 -11.40 15.47 -12.62
CA LEU A 174 -11.94 14.48 -11.67
C LEU A 174 -13.03 15.09 -10.79
N SER A 175 -12.82 16.31 -10.29
CA SER A 175 -13.82 17.04 -9.51
C SER A 175 -15.02 17.45 -10.35
N GLU A 176 -14.79 17.98 -11.57
CA GLU A 176 -15.86 18.31 -12.52
C GLU A 176 -16.68 17.09 -12.93
N ALA A 177 -16.02 15.94 -13.11
CA ALA A 177 -16.68 14.67 -13.39
C ALA A 177 -17.43 14.15 -12.16
N GLY A 178 -17.19 14.68 -10.96
CA GLY A 178 -17.85 14.38 -9.70
C GLY A 178 -17.33 13.12 -8.99
N TYR A 179 -16.01 12.95 -8.99
CA TYR A 179 -15.30 11.95 -8.16
C TYR A 179 -15.45 12.27 -6.66
N ALA A 180 -15.30 13.54 -6.29
CA ALA A 180 -15.41 14.03 -4.92
C ALA A 180 -16.27 15.30 -4.84
N THR A 181 -16.98 15.48 -3.73
CA THR A 181 -17.83 16.65 -3.46
C THR A 181 -17.03 17.85 -2.91
N ASP A 182 -15.84 17.60 -2.34
CA ASP A 182 -14.97 18.66 -1.80
C ASP A 182 -14.44 19.57 -2.93
N ARG A 183 -14.80 20.86 -2.86
CA ARG A 183 -14.34 21.88 -3.82
C ARG A 183 -12.83 22.07 -3.82
N ARG A 184 -12.13 21.71 -2.73
CA ARG A 184 -10.66 21.78 -2.64
C ARG A 184 -9.97 20.51 -3.13
N TYR A 185 -10.72 19.50 -3.56
CA TYR A 185 -10.17 18.22 -4.01
C TYR A 185 -9.08 18.38 -5.09
N PRO A 186 -9.27 19.19 -6.16
CA PRO A 186 -8.21 19.39 -7.15
C PRO A 186 -6.94 20.00 -6.55
N ALA A 187 -7.08 21.01 -5.70
CA ALA A 187 -5.96 21.69 -5.06
C ALA A 187 -5.19 20.76 -4.11
N LYS A 188 -5.89 19.88 -3.38
CA LYS A 188 -5.27 18.87 -2.53
C LYS A 188 -4.44 17.87 -3.34
N LEU A 189 -4.98 17.38 -4.45
CA LEU A 189 -4.24 16.46 -5.33
C LEU A 189 -3.00 17.14 -5.92
N ILE A 190 -3.15 18.35 -6.47
CA ILE A 190 -2.04 19.12 -7.04
C ILE A 190 -0.95 19.35 -5.97
N ALA A 191 -1.33 19.77 -4.77
CA ALA A 191 -0.38 20.00 -3.68
C ALA A 191 0.38 18.71 -3.29
N LEU A 192 -0.28 17.55 -3.27
CA LEU A 192 0.39 16.26 -3.03
C LEU A 192 1.35 15.89 -4.16
N ILE A 193 0.93 16.07 -5.42
CA ILE A 193 1.75 15.77 -6.60
C ILE A 193 2.99 16.65 -6.66
N GLU A 194 2.86 17.93 -6.32
CA GLU A 194 3.98 18.87 -6.29
C GLU A 194 4.89 18.59 -5.09
N LYS A 195 4.33 18.48 -3.88
CA LYS A 195 5.09 18.25 -2.64
C LYS A 195 5.95 16.99 -2.68
N TYR A 196 5.44 15.91 -3.27
CA TYR A 196 6.14 14.62 -3.35
C TYR A 196 6.69 14.32 -4.75
N GLU A 197 6.67 15.32 -5.64
CA GLU A 197 7.12 15.22 -7.03
C GLU A 197 6.59 13.99 -7.77
N LEU A 198 5.33 13.62 -7.55
CA LEU A 198 4.76 12.37 -8.08
C LEU A 198 4.70 12.35 -9.62
N HIS A 199 4.70 13.53 -10.23
CA HIS A 199 4.73 13.72 -11.68
C HIS A 199 6.04 13.23 -12.33
N LYS A 200 7.10 12.96 -11.57
CA LYS A 200 8.31 12.29 -12.09
C LYS A 200 8.01 10.89 -12.60
N TYR A 201 7.07 10.18 -11.97
CA TYR A 201 6.64 8.85 -12.41
C TYR A 201 5.83 8.92 -13.71
N ASP A 202 5.09 10.01 -13.94
CA ASP A 202 4.47 10.25 -15.24
C ASP A 202 5.52 10.46 -16.33
N ALA A 203 6.56 11.27 -16.03
CA ALA A 203 7.63 11.54 -16.97
C ALA A 203 8.40 10.26 -17.33
N GLU A 204 8.70 9.42 -16.34
CA GLU A 204 9.35 8.12 -16.53
C GLU A 204 8.52 7.19 -17.44
N VAL A 205 7.22 7.05 -17.17
CA VAL A 205 6.32 6.25 -18.03
C VAL A 205 6.23 6.81 -19.45
N LEU A 206 6.30 8.13 -19.60
CA LEU A 206 6.23 8.80 -20.91
C LEU A 206 7.58 8.88 -21.64
N GLY A 207 8.68 8.38 -21.05
CA GLY A 207 10.03 8.48 -21.61
C GLY A 207 10.50 9.93 -21.80
N LYS A 208 9.98 10.86 -21.00
CA LYS A 208 10.36 12.28 -21.07
C LYS A 208 11.56 12.51 -20.14
N PRO A 209 12.57 13.29 -20.56
CA PRO A 209 13.64 13.70 -19.66
C PRO A 209 13.02 14.53 -18.53
N PHE A 210 13.03 13.97 -17.32
CA PHE A 210 12.63 14.70 -16.13
C PHE A 210 13.78 15.62 -15.75
N LYS A 211 13.66 16.91 -16.04
CA LYS A 211 14.50 17.92 -15.40
C LYS A 211 13.99 18.10 -13.99
N SER A 212 14.51 17.28 -13.07
CA SER A 212 14.37 17.57 -11.66
C SER A 212 15.04 18.92 -11.38
N ASN A 213 14.42 19.74 -10.54
CA ASN A 213 15.15 20.82 -9.87
C ASN A 213 15.97 20.29 -8.67
N PHE A 214 16.03 18.96 -8.51
CA PHE A 214 16.76 18.22 -7.49
C PHE A 214 17.79 17.31 -8.17
N GLU A 215 19.08 17.49 -7.88
CA GLU A 215 20.10 16.53 -8.27
C GLU A 215 19.74 15.12 -7.77
N VAL A 216 20.08 14.09 -8.54
CA VAL A 216 19.70 12.68 -8.29
C VAL A 216 19.97 12.28 -6.84
N ASN A 217 18.92 11.89 -6.11
CA ASN A 217 19.07 11.54 -4.71
C ASN A 217 19.85 10.24 -4.49
N GLU A 218 21.12 10.41 -4.11
CA GLU A 218 21.99 9.34 -3.66
C GLU A 218 21.44 8.78 -2.34
N ILE A 219 20.99 7.52 -2.38
CA ILE A 219 20.58 6.82 -1.17
C ILE A 219 21.88 6.46 -0.43
N THR A 220 22.07 7.09 0.73
CA THR A 220 23.26 6.89 1.57
C THR A 220 22.84 6.53 2.98
N ASN A 221 23.75 5.91 3.73
CA ASN A 221 23.52 5.56 5.13
C ASN A 221 24.40 6.45 6.02
N HIS A 222 23.87 6.82 7.18
CA HIS A 222 24.63 7.51 8.21
C HIS A 222 24.52 6.74 9.54
N ILE A 223 25.67 6.35 10.08
CA ILE A 223 25.76 5.74 11.40
C ILE A 223 25.84 6.87 12.42
N VAL A 224 24.87 6.92 13.34
CA VAL A 224 24.78 7.92 14.40
C VAL A 224 25.98 7.79 15.33
N ILE A 225 26.73 8.88 15.52
CA ILE A 225 27.87 8.94 16.43
C ILE A 225 27.58 9.84 17.64
N LYS A 226 28.49 9.83 18.63
CA LYS A 226 28.36 10.68 19.81
C LYS A 226 28.26 12.15 19.41
N GLY A 227 27.18 12.81 19.83
CA GLY A 227 26.90 14.23 19.55
C GLY A 227 25.94 14.46 18.38
N ASP A 228 25.57 13.41 17.63
CA ASP A 228 24.54 13.54 16.62
C ASP A 228 23.14 13.73 17.22
N THR A 229 22.35 14.53 16.52
CA THR A 229 20.91 14.69 16.72
C THR A 229 20.25 14.61 15.36
N LEU A 230 18.95 14.32 15.30
CA LEU A 230 18.23 14.41 14.02
C LEU A 230 18.35 15.80 13.39
N TYR A 231 18.42 16.85 14.21
CA TYR A 231 18.64 18.21 13.72
C TYR A 231 20.00 18.36 13.04
N SER A 232 21.10 17.96 13.69
CA SER A 232 22.44 18.07 13.10
C SER A 232 22.59 17.23 11.83
N ILE A 233 22.02 16.02 11.82
CA ILE A 233 22.02 15.13 10.65
C ILE A 233 21.19 15.73 9.52
N SER A 234 19.98 16.22 9.81
CA SER A 234 19.12 16.85 8.81
C SER A 234 19.80 18.04 8.13
N ARG A 235 20.45 18.92 8.91
CA ARG A 235 21.23 20.06 8.43
C ARG A 235 22.45 19.64 7.60
N LYS A 236 23.15 18.59 8.02
CA LYS A 236 24.33 18.07 7.33
C LYS A 236 23.99 17.54 5.94
N TYR A 237 22.85 16.90 5.79
CA TYR A 237 22.46 16.21 4.55
C TYR A 237 21.38 16.93 3.74
N GLY A 238 20.97 18.14 4.15
CA GLY A 238 19.97 18.93 3.41
C GLY A 238 18.53 18.39 3.53
N LEU A 239 18.27 17.53 4.51
CA LEU A 239 16.94 17.00 4.81
C LEU A 239 16.27 17.84 5.90
N SER A 240 14.95 17.83 5.96
CA SER A 240 14.24 18.22 7.17
C SER A 240 14.28 17.08 8.20
N VAL A 241 14.19 17.42 9.49
CA VAL A 241 14.07 16.42 10.57
C VAL A 241 12.89 15.49 10.30
N ASN A 242 11.77 16.02 9.81
CA ASN A 242 10.59 15.23 9.52
C ASN A 242 10.84 14.24 8.37
N GLU A 243 11.52 14.63 7.30
CA GLU A 243 11.91 13.71 6.21
C GLU A 243 12.82 12.61 6.73
N LEU A 244 13.85 12.96 7.50
CA LEU A 244 14.76 11.99 8.10
C LEU A 244 14.04 10.99 9.01
N LYS A 245 13.09 11.46 9.83
CA LYS A 245 12.24 10.60 10.66
C LYS A 245 11.36 9.69 9.83
N ASN A 246 10.73 10.23 8.80
CA ASN A 246 9.79 9.50 7.95
C ASN A 246 10.48 8.38 7.16
N ILE A 247 11.69 8.64 6.64
CA ILE A 247 12.50 7.66 5.92
C ILE A 247 12.91 6.51 6.86
N ASN A 248 13.19 6.82 8.12
CA ASN A 248 13.73 5.88 9.10
C ASN A 248 12.69 5.29 10.06
N GLY A 249 11.39 5.58 9.86
CA GLY A 249 10.32 5.10 10.73
C GLY A 249 10.41 5.60 12.18
N LEU A 250 11.01 6.77 12.42
CA LEU A 250 11.21 7.32 13.76
C LEU A 250 9.97 8.09 14.25
N ASN A 251 9.47 7.71 15.42
CA ASN A 251 8.31 8.39 16.04
C ASN A 251 8.74 9.55 16.96
N SER A 252 9.92 9.48 17.56
CA SER A 252 10.51 10.54 18.39
C SER A 252 11.76 11.12 17.74
N ASN A 253 12.42 12.04 18.43
CA ASN A 253 13.71 12.58 18.00
C ASN A 253 14.90 11.79 18.58
N ASP A 254 14.61 10.70 19.29
CA ASP A 254 15.60 9.90 19.96
C ASP A 254 16.29 9.00 18.95
N ILE A 255 17.62 9.05 18.94
CA ILE A 255 18.48 8.20 18.14
C ILE A 255 19.60 7.66 19.02
N SER A 256 20.01 6.43 18.76
CA SER A 256 21.06 5.76 19.53
C SER A 256 22.38 5.79 18.79
N ILE A 257 23.49 5.94 19.51
CA ILE A 257 24.83 5.78 18.93
C ILE A 257 24.94 4.39 18.29
N GLY A 258 25.44 4.33 17.05
CA GLY A 258 25.51 3.11 16.24
C GLY A 258 24.26 2.83 15.40
N GLN A 259 23.16 3.55 15.61
CA GLN A 259 21.96 3.42 14.76
C GLN A 259 22.27 3.85 13.33
N THR A 260 21.86 3.05 12.35
CA THR A 260 21.97 3.42 10.94
C THR A 260 20.71 4.15 10.50
N LEU A 261 20.88 5.34 9.93
CA LEU A 261 19.82 6.11 9.29
C LEU A 261 20.00 6.12 7.78
N VAL A 262 18.96 5.74 7.05
CA VAL A 262 18.84 5.91 5.61
C VAL A 262 18.61 7.38 5.29
N LEU A 263 19.34 7.89 4.30
CA LEU A 263 19.28 9.25 3.77
C LEU A 263 18.89 9.18 2.30
N VAL A 264 18.11 10.15 1.84
CA VAL A 264 17.68 10.26 0.43
C VAL A 264 17.99 11.67 -0.03
N LYS A 265 19.17 11.87 -0.61
CA LYS A 265 19.80 13.19 -0.73
C LYS A 265 19.23 14.08 -1.82
#